data_AF-A0AAD5D0K8-F1
#
_entry.id   AF-A0AAD5D0K8-F1
#
_cell.length_a   1.000
_cell.length_b   1.000
_cell.length_c   1.000
_cell.angle_alpha   90.00
_cell.angle_beta   90.00
_cell.angle_gamma   90.00
#
_symmetry.space_group_name_H-M   'P 1'
#
loop_
_entity.id
_entity.type
_entity.pdbx_description
1 polymer ?
#
loop_
_entity_poly.entity_id
_entity_poly.type
_entity_poly.pdbx_seq_one_letter_code
_entity_poly.pdbx_strand_id
1 'polypeptide(L)'
;MMERSEREIRESKLQELMNKHFAASSVPKGIHCLSLRLTDEYSSNAHARRQLPSPELLPLLSDNSYYHFILPTDNILVASVVVTSAIQSYLTPERIVFHARSPKYISLLNHLRIYLPELFPNLDKVVFLDDDVVIQRDLSPFWEIDLNGKVNGAVETCKCEDSWVMSKRFRNYFNFSHPLVAKHLDPNECARAYGMNIFDLHAWRKTNIRETYHEWFKENLRSNLTLWKLGTLPPALIAFRGHVQPIEPSWHMLGEEYDRLIEIINSQVVDCSMTEDADARRIMIHD
;
A
#
# COMPACT_ATOMS: atom_id res chain seq x y z
N MET A 1 36.43 -39.62 5.87
CA MET A 1 35.66 -39.89 4.64
C MET A 1 34.22 -39.40 4.77
N MET A 2 33.53 -39.72 5.88
CA MET A 2 32.14 -39.33 6.18
C MET A 2 31.92 -37.79 6.24
N GLU A 3 32.80 -37.04 6.92
CA GLU A 3 32.69 -35.57 7.02
C GLU A 3 32.80 -34.82 5.69
N ARG A 4 33.51 -35.38 4.70
CA ARG A 4 33.65 -34.78 3.37
C ARG A 4 32.35 -34.92 2.58
N SER A 5 31.73 -36.10 2.66
CA SER A 5 30.42 -36.36 2.05
C SER A 5 29.31 -35.52 2.68
N GLU A 6 29.34 -35.32 4.00
CA GLU A 6 28.38 -34.43 4.69
C GLU A 6 28.53 -32.96 4.27
N ARG A 7 29.76 -32.47 4.06
CA ARG A 7 30.00 -31.12 3.51
C ARG A 7 29.48 -31.00 2.09
N GLU A 8 29.76 -31.96 1.22
CA GLU A 8 29.30 -31.98 -0.17
C GLU A 8 27.75 -32.03 -0.25
N ILE A 9 27.09 -32.78 0.63
CA ILE A 9 25.61 -32.80 0.73
C ILE A 9 25.07 -31.45 1.19
N ARG A 10 25.75 -30.77 2.13
CA ARG A 10 25.34 -29.47 2.65
C ARG A 10 25.51 -28.36 1.60
N GLU A 11 26.60 -28.41 0.85
CA GLU A 11 26.86 -27.52 -0.30
C GLU A 11 25.83 -27.73 -1.41
N SER A 12 25.52 -28.99 -1.75
CA SER A 12 24.50 -29.32 -2.74
C SER A 12 23.10 -28.82 -2.34
N LYS A 13 22.71 -28.98 -1.07
CA LYS A 13 21.45 -28.42 -0.54
C LYS A 13 21.43 -26.90 -0.53
N LEU A 14 22.56 -26.26 -0.21
CA LEU A 14 22.67 -24.80 -0.25
C LEU A 14 22.51 -24.30 -1.69
N GLN A 15 23.15 -24.97 -2.65
CA GLN A 15 23.02 -24.66 -4.07
C GLN A 15 21.58 -24.84 -4.57
N GLU A 16 20.90 -25.91 -4.14
CA GLU A 16 19.49 -26.15 -4.48
C GLU A 16 18.58 -25.04 -3.92
N LEU A 17 18.79 -24.64 -2.67
CA LEU A 17 18.04 -23.54 -2.03
C LEU A 17 18.31 -22.19 -2.72
N MET A 18 19.56 -21.93 -3.08
CA MET A 18 19.93 -20.73 -3.86
C MET A 18 19.30 -20.75 -5.25
N ASN A 19 19.35 -21.88 -5.96
CA ASN A 19 18.72 -22.01 -7.28
C ASN A 19 17.20 -21.88 -7.21
N LYS A 20 16.55 -22.44 -6.18
CA LYS A 20 15.12 -22.22 -5.91
C LYS A 20 14.80 -20.76 -5.64
N HIS A 21 15.65 -20.07 -4.88
CA HIS A 21 15.52 -18.64 -4.64
C HIS A 21 15.71 -17.84 -5.95
N PHE A 22 16.73 -18.12 -6.77
CA PHE A 22 16.94 -17.45 -8.06
C PHE A 22 15.83 -17.74 -9.07
N ALA A 23 15.27 -18.95 -9.09
CA ALA A 23 14.13 -19.29 -9.94
C ALA A 23 12.86 -18.55 -9.49
N ALA A 24 12.60 -18.47 -8.17
CA ALA A 24 11.50 -17.71 -7.61
C ALA A 24 11.66 -16.18 -7.77
N SER A 25 12.91 -15.70 -7.78
CA SER A 25 13.29 -14.30 -7.98
C SER A 25 13.58 -13.95 -9.44
N SER A 26 13.43 -14.91 -10.37
CA SER A 26 13.65 -14.66 -11.78
C SER A 26 12.61 -13.67 -12.27
N VAL A 27 13.05 -12.52 -12.77
CA VAL A 27 12.14 -11.49 -13.29
C VAL A 27 11.35 -12.12 -14.44
N PRO A 28 10.01 -12.21 -14.36
CA PRO A 28 9.19 -12.74 -15.45
C PRO A 28 9.57 -12.05 -16.76
N LYS A 29 9.66 -12.80 -17.87
CA LYS A 29 10.10 -12.26 -19.17
C LYS A 29 9.35 -10.99 -19.57
N GLY A 30 8.04 -10.92 -19.30
CA GLY A 30 7.22 -9.73 -19.55
C GLY A 30 7.69 -8.49 -18.77
N ILE A 31 8.05 -8.65 -17.50
CA ILE A 31 8.58 -7.55 -16.66
C ILE A 31 9.96 -7.12 -17.15
N HIS A 32 10.80 -8.06 -17.58
CA HIS A 32 12.10 -7.73 -18.17
C HIS A 32 11.97 -6.93 -19.47
N CYS A 33 11.09 -7.35 -20.38
CA CYS A 33 10.81 -6.62 -21.62
C CYS A 33 10.24 -5.22 -21.36
N LEU A 34 9.30 -5.10 -20.41
CA LEU A 34 8.77 -3.80 -20.02
C LEU A 34 9.89 -2.89 -19.48
N SER A 35 10.77 -3.41 -18.63
CA SER A 35 11.92 -2.64 -18.13
C SER A 35 12.81 -2.14 -19.26
N LEU A 36 13.09 -2.97 -20.27
CA LEU A 36 13.88 -2.56 -21.45
C LEU A 36 13.15 -1.47 -22.25
N ARG A 37 11.84 -1.63 -22.51
CA ARG A 37 11.05 -0.62 -23.23
C ARG A 37 10.97 0.70 -22.49
N LEU A 38 10.74 0.68 -21.17
CA LEU A 38 10.74 1.88 -20.34
C LEU A 38 12.11 2.55 -20.32
N THR A 39 13.19 1.77 -20.34
CA THR A 39 14.57 2.30 -20.43
C THR A 39 14.81 2.96 -21.78
N ASP A 40 14.40 2.32 -22.87
CA ASP A 40 14.51 2.87 -24.23
C ASP A 40 13.70 4.16 -24.36
N GLU A 41 12.43 4.16 -23.94
CA GLU A 41 11.54 5.33 -23.93
C GLU A 41 12.12 6.48 -23.11
N TYR A 42 12.61 6.20 -21.90
CA TYR A 42 13.24 7.23 -21.07
C TYR A 42 14.51 7.81 -21.72
N SER A 43 15.25 7.01 -22.49
CA SER A 43 16.47 7.42 -23.19
C SER A 43 16.18 8.21 -24.47
N SER A 44 15.14 7.86 -25.22
CA SER A 44 14.82 8.41 -26.54
C SER A 44 13.80 9.55 -26.48
N ASN A 45 12.86 9.54 -25.52
CA ASN A 45 11.79 10.52 -25.41
C ASN A 45 12.11 11.62 -24.39
N ALA A 46 12.31 12.86 -24.86
CA ALA A 46 12.54 14.02 -24.00
C ALA A 46 11.36 14.34 -23.08
N HIS A 47 10.13 13.97 -23.47
CA HIS A 47 8.94 14.15 -22.64
C HIS A 47 8.96 13.25 -21.40
N ALA A 48 9.44 12.00 -21.54
CA ALA A 48 9.59 11.06 -20.42
C ALA A 48 10.59 11.54 -19.35
N ARG A 49 11.49 12.47 -19.71
CA ARG A 49 12.46 13.10 -18.80
C ARG A 49 11.99 14.42 -18.20
N ARG A 50 10.77 14.88 -18.51
CA ARG A 50 10.23 16.11 -17.93
C ARG A 50 10.05 15.93 -16.43
N GLN A 51 10.41 16.96 -15.67
CA GLN A 51 10.05 17.01 -14.27
C GLN A 51 8.54 17.17 -14.14
N LEU A 52 7.94 16.33 -13.29
CA LEU A 52 6.52 16.35 -12.98
C LEU A 52 6.32 16.69 -11.50
N PRO A 53 5.23 17.42 -11.17
CA PRO A 53 4.28 18.02 -12.10
C PRO A 53 4.86 19.30 -12.75
N SER A 54 4.20 19.84 -13.79
CA SER A 54 4.59 21.14 -14.36
C SER A 54 4.49 22.26 -13.31
N PRO A 55 5.28 23.35 -13.43
CA PRO A 55 5.28 24.42 -12.43
C PRO A 55 3.91 25.02 -12.13
N GLU A 56 3.03 25.07 -13.14
CA GLU A 56 1.66 25.57 -13.04
C GLU A 56 0.76 24.72 -12.14
N LEU A 57 1.05 23.42 -12.01
CA LEU A 57 0.28 22.47 -11.21
C LEU A 57 0.83 22.30 -9.79
N LEU A 58 2.01 22.86 -9.48
CA LEU A 58 2.62 22.77 -8.14
C LEU A 58 1.71 23.29 -7.01
N PRO A 59 0.94 24.39 -7.17
CA PRO A 59 0.05 24.87 -6.12
C PRO A 59 -1.03 23.84 -5.71
N LEU A 60 -1.47 23.01 -6.67
CA LEU A 60 -2.51 22.00 -6.45
C LEU A 60 -2.06 20.88 -5.51
N LEU A 61 -0.75 20.68 -5.34
CA LEU A 61 -0.22 19.66 -4.43
C LEU A 61 -0.55 19.92 -2.95
N SER A 62 -0.96 21.15 -2.62
CA SER A 62 -1.32 21.59 -1.28
C SER A 62 -2.72 22.21 -1.18
N ASP A 63 -3.54 22.08 -2.23
CA ASP A 63 -4.86 22.69 -2.29
C ASP A 63 -5.94 21.76 -1.73
N ASN A 64 -6.47 22.09 -0.55
CA ASN A 64 -7.49 21.30 0.14
C ASN A 64 -8.84 21.20 -0.59
N SER A 65 -9.04 21.90 -1.71
CA SER A 65 -10.22 21.72 -2.58
C SER A 65 -10.14 20.50 -3.50
N TYR A 66 -8.98 19.84 -3.55
CA TYR A 66 -8.71 18.61 -4.30
C TYR A 66 -8.77 17.36 -3.41
N TYR A 67 -8.94 16.19 -4.02
CA TYR A 67 -8.88 14.91 -3.34
C TYR A 67 -7.46 14.36 -3.39
N HIS A 68 -6.79 14.35 -2.25
CA HIS A 68 -5.40 13.93 -2.13
C HIS A 68 -5.27 12.46 -1.75
N PHE A 69 -4.66 11.67 -2.64
CA PHE A 69 -4.38 10.26 -2.43
C PHE A 69 -2.90 10.04 -2.18
N ILE A 70 -2.56 9.36 -1.09
CA ILE A 70 -1.19 8.98 -0.75
C ILE A 70 -1.01 7.52 -1.14
N LEU A 71 -0.08 7.28 -2.07
CA LEU A 71 0.26 5.93 -2.54
C LEU A 71 1.77 5.73 -2.35
N PRO A 72 2.21 5.18 -1.21
CA PRO A 72 3.62 4.95 -0.95
C PRO A 72 4.04 3.62 -1.57
N THR A 73 4.42 3.66 -2.84
CA THR A 73 4.95 2.50 -3.57
C THR A 73 6.15 2.89 -4.42
N ASP A 74 7.12 2.01 -4.50
CA ASP A 74 8.20 2.04 -5.50
C ASP A 74 7.91 1.15 -6.70
N ASN A 75 6.79 0.41 -6.68
CA ASN A 75 6.34 -0.41 -7.77
C ASN A 75 5.53 0.42 -8.77
N ILE A 76 6.19 0.84 -9.86
CA ILE A 76 5.57 1.68 -10.89
C ILE A 76 4.36 1.01 -11.57
N LEU A 77 4.35 -0.32 -11.67
CA LEU A 77 3.22 -1.06 -12.24
C LEU A 77 1.99 -0.93 -11.36
N VAL A 78 2.16 -1.14 -10.06
CA VAL A 78 1.10 -0.96 -9.08
C VAL A 78 0.60 0.48 -9.09
N ALA A 79 1.51 1.46 -9.05
CA ALA A 79 1.14 2.86 -9.10
C ALA A 79 0.29 3.17 -10.35
N SER A 80 0.69 2.63 -11.50
CA SER A 80 -0.06 2.76 -12.75
C SER A 80 -1.45 2.13 -12.66
N VAL A 81 -1.58 0.92 -12.11
CA VAL A 81 -2.87 0.24 -11.94
C VAL A 81 -3.80 1.04 -11.04
N VAL A 82 -3.32 1.47 -9.86
CA VAL A 82 -4.12 2.25 -8.89
C VAL A 82 -4.58 3.56 -9.51
N VAL A 83 -3.65 4.33 -10.10
CA VAL A 83 -3.97 5.64 -10.72
C VAL A 83 -4.92 5.48 -11.89
N THR A 84 -4.69 4.50 -12.77
CA THR A 84 -5.55 4.24 -13.93
C THR A 84 -6.96 3.84 -13.49
N SER A 85 -7.08 2.95 -12.50
CA SER A 85 -8.37 2.54 -11.95
C SER A 85 -9.15 3.71 -11.36
N ALA A 86 -8.45 4.66 -10.71
CA ALA A 86 -9.06 5.87 -10.18
C ALA A 86 -9.56 6.79 -11.31
N ILE A 87 -8.73 7.06 -12.32
CA ILE A 87 -9.11 7.91 -13.46
C ILE A 87 -10.33 7.34 -14.19
N GLN A 88 -10.39 6.02 -14.36
CA GLN A 88 -11.52 5.36 -15.02
C GLN A 88 -12.80 5.36 -14.17
N SER A 89 -12.67 5.35 -12.85
CA SER A 89 -13.81 5.21 -11.93
C SER A 89 -14.43 6.56 -11.52
N TYR A 90 -13.69 7.66 -11.61
CA TYR A 90 -14.14 8.98 -11.14
C TYR A 90 -14.90 9.76 -12.21
N LEU A 91 -15.90 10.52 -11.76
CA LEU A 91 -16.64 11.43 -12.63
C LEU A 91 -15.85 12.71 -12.96
N THR A 92 -14.98 13.15 -12.05
CA THR A 92 -14.16 14.37 -12.19
C THR A 92 -12.68 14.10 -11.87
N PRO A 93 -11.95 13.38 -12.74
CA PRO A 93 -10.57 12.99 -12.50
C PRO A 93 -9.60 14.18 -12.34
N GLU A 94 -9.94 15.35 -12.87
CA GLU A 94 -9.17 16.59 -12.74
C GLU A 94 -9.10 17.14 -11.30
N ARG A 95 -9.97 16.67 -10.40
CA ARG A 95 -9.97 17.04 -8.98
C ARG A 95 -9.10 16.13 -8.11
N ILE A 96 -8.41 15.16 -8.69
CA ILE A 96 -7.63 14.15 -7.96
C ILE A 96 -6.14 14.49 -8.03
N VAL A 97 -5.46 14.40 -6.88
CA VAL A 97 -4.01 14.53 -6.79
C VAL A 97 -3.41 13.29 -6.15
N PHE A 98 -2.61 12.54 -6.92
CA PHE A 98 -1.85 11.40 -6.41
C PHE A 98 -0.45 11.80 -5.96
N HIS A 99 -0.12 11.47 -4.71
CA HIS A 99 1.20 11.59 -4.11
C HIS A 99 1.87 10.22 -4.15
N ALA A 100 2.28 9.80 -5.35
CA ALA A 100 3.04 8.57 -5.55
C ALA A 100 4.52 8.81 -5.21
N ARG A 101 4.93 8.40 -4.01
CA ARG A 101 6.32 8.58 -3.56
C ARG A 101 7.02 7.23 -3.50
N SER A 102 8.05 7.06 -4.35
CA SER A 102 9.02 5.98 -4.22
C SER A 102 9.88 6.24 -2.98
N PRO A 103 9.86 5.35 -2.00
CA PRO A 103 10.54 5.60 -0.76
C PRO A 103 11.92 4.98 -0.86
N LYS A 104 12.96 5.80 -0.77
CA LYS A 104 14.36 5.38 -0.96
C LYS A 104 14.86 4.32 0.06
N TYR A 105 14.06 3.94 1.06
CA TYR A 105 14.42 3.02 2.14
C TYR A 105 13.25 2.09 2.52
N ILE A 106 13.28 0.86 2.01
CA ILE A 106 12.23 -0.19 2.11
C ILE A 106 11.83 -0.56 3.56
N SER A 107 12.67 -0.32 4.57
CA SER A 107 12.36 -0.68 5.98
C SER A 107 11.74 0.45 6.82
N LEU A 108 12.10 1.73 6.58
CA LEU A 108 11.51 2.87 7.30
C LEU A 108 10.09 3.19 6.79
N LEU A 109 9.78 2.63 5.63
CA LEU A 109 8.58 2.84 4.84
C LEU A 109 7.27 2.47 5.50
N ASN A 110 7.24 1.31 6.14
CA ASN A 110 6.03 0.82 6.80
C ASN A 110 5.59 1.75 7.95
N HIS A 111 6.48 2.63 8.40
CA HIS A 111 6.24 3.63 9.43
C HIS A 111 5.83 4.99 8.85
N LEU A 112 5.95 5.21 7.53
CA LEU A 112 5.68 6.51 6.90
C LEU A 112 4.28 7.03 7.23
N ARG A 113 3.33 6.11 7.35
CA ARG A 113 1.94 6.44 7.70
C ARG A 113 1.84 7.25 8.99
N ILE A 114 2.70 7.01 9.99
CA ILE A 114 2.63 7.77 11.24
C ILE A 114 3.07 9.23 11.09
N TYR A 115 3.79 9.56 10.01
CA TYR A 115 4.34 10.88 9.72
C TYR A 115 3.54 11.65 8.66
N LEU A 116 2.34 11.18 8.28
CA LEU A 116 1.52 11.89 7.30
C LEU A 116 1.29 13.37 7.63
N PRO A 117 1.03 13.77 8.89
CA PRO A 117 0.86 15.18 9.23
C PRO A 117 2.10 16.04 8.95
N GLU A 118 3.30 15.50 9.13
CA GLU A 118 4.58 16.18 8.88
C GLU A 118 4.99 16.16 7.41
N LEU A 119 4.65 15.09 6.69
CA LEU A 119 4.94 14.96 5.26
C LEU A 119 4.06 15.87 4.41
N PHE A 120 2.84 16.15 4.89
CA PHE A 120 1.83 16.96 4.21
C PHE A 120 1.30 18.05 5.15
N PRO A 121 2.14 19.02 5.56
CA PRO A 121 1.77 20.01 6.58
C PRO A 121 0.64 20.97 6.15
N ASN A 122 0.43 21.11 4.84
CA ASN A 122 -0.55 22.03 4.27
C ASN A 122 -1.88 21.35 3.88
N LEU A 123 -1.96 20.02 4.00
CA LEU A 123 -3.18 19.26 3.73
C LEU A 123 -3.95 19.00 5.02
N ASP A 124 -5.27 19.11 4.97
CA ASP A 124 -6.15 18.88 6.10
C ASP A 124 -6.73 17.47 6.09
N LYS A 125 -6.88 16.87 4.91
CA LYS A 125 -7.43 15.52 4.75
C LYS A 125 -6.73 14.79 3.62
N VAL A 126 -6.51 13.49 3.80
CA VAL A 126 -5.91 12.60 2.78
C VAL A 126 -6.57 11.23 2.79
N VAL A 127 -6.59 10.54 1.65
CA VAL A 127 -6.86 9.11 1.59
C VAL A 127 -5.54 8.38 1.37
N PHE A 128 -5.22 7.45 2.26
CA PHE A 128 -4.07 6.58 2.16
C PHE A 128 -4.46 5.26 1.51
N LEU A 129 -3.68 4.83 0.52
CA LEU A 129 -3.86 3.61 -0.25
C LEU A 129 -2.60 2.75 -0.13
N ASP A 130 -2.75 1.48 0.26
CA ASP A 130 -1.70 0.48 0.12
C ASP A 130 -1.51 0.10 -1.36
N ASP A 131 -0.44 -0.63 -1.66
CA ASP A 131 0.00 -0.96 -3.01
C ASP A 131 -0.70 -2.24 -3.55
N ASP A 132 -1.67 -2.76 -2.82
CA ASP A 132 -2.49 -3.93 -3.17
C ASP A 132 -3.97 -3.59 -3.35
N VAL A 133 -4.30 -2.31 -3.59
CA VAL A 133 -5.68 -1.84 -3.77
C VAL A 133 -6.02 -1.53 -5.23
N VAL A 134 -7.31 -1.61 -5.57
CA VAL A 134 -7.87 -1.13 -6.84
C VAL A 134 -9.09 -0.27 -6.55
N ILE A 135 -9.20 0.87 -7.21
CA ILE A 135 -10.35 1.76 -7.08
C ILE A 135 -11.38 1.35 -8.14
N GLN A 136 -12.55 0.88 -7.69
CA GLN A 136 -13.63 0.42 -8.58
C GLN A 136 -14.78 1.43 -8.73
N ARG A 137 -14.76 2.54 -7.98
CA ARG A 137 -15.80 3.57 -7.98
C ARG A 137 -15.25 4.92 -7.53
N ASP A 138 -15.98 5.98 -7.87
CA ASP A 138 -15.73 7.34 -7.40
C ASP A 138 -15.74 7.39 -5.85
N LEU A 139 -14.62 7.84 -5.26
CA LEU A 139 -14.48 8.01 -3.81
C LEU A 139 -14.72 9.45 -3.35
N SER A 140 -15.23 10.34 -4.20
CA SER A 140 -15.66 11.68 -3.78
C SER A 140 -16.60 11.65 -2.56
N PRO A 141 -17.61 10.74 -2.48
CA PRO A 141 -18.45 10.64 -1.28
C PRO A 141 -17.69 10.15 -0.04
N PHE A 142 -16.57 9.44 -0.23
CA PHE A 142 -15.72 8.99 0.87
C PHE A 142 -15.09 10.18 1.62
N TRP A 143 -14.82 11.29 0.90
CA TRP A 143 -14.24 12.50 1.46
C TRP A 143 -15.18 13.22 2.43
N GLU A 144 -16.48 13.07 2.21
CA GLU A 144 -17.56 13.71 2.97
C GLU A 144 -18.02 12.90 4.19
N ILE A 145 -17.42 11.74 4.45
CA ILE A 145 -17.73 10.95 5.64
C ILE A 145 -17.42 11.76 6.90
N ASP A 146 -18.40 11.83 7.80
CA ASP A 146 -18.22 12.41 9.11
C ASP A 146 -17.35 11.48 9.98
N LEU A 147 -16.15 11.94 10.31
CA LEU A 147 -15.23 11.24 11.21
C LEU A 147 -15.58 11.47 12.68
N ASN A 148 -16.63 12.23 13.01
CA ASN A 148 -17.08 12.49 14.38
C ASN A 148 -15.92 13.02 15.28
N GLY A 149 -15.13 13.93 14.72
CA GLY A 149 -13.94 14.50 15.36
C GLY A 149 -12.76 13.52 15.55
N LYS A 150 -12.83 12.32 14.96
CA LYS A 150 -11.74 11.33 14.96
C LYS A 150 -10.75 11.60 13.83
N VAL A 151 -9.57 11.00 13.94
CA VAL A 151 -8.45 11.21 13.03
C VAL A 151 -8.53 10.32 11.80
N ASN A 152 -9.04 9.09 11.95
CA ASN A 152 -8.98 8.06 10.92
C ASN A 152 -10.37 7.46 10.67
N GLY A 153 -10.80 7.35 9.42
CA GLY A 153 -11.91 6.51 8.99
C GLY A 153 -11.40 5.17 8.46
N ALA A 154 -11.77 4.06 9.12
CA ALA A 154 -11.31 2.72 8.75
C ALA A 154 -12.38 1.64 8.98
N VAL A 155 -12.41 0.65 8.08
CA VAL A 155 -13.35 -0.48 8.17
C VAL A 155 -12.97 -1.37 9.35
N GLU A 156 -13.97 -1.81 10.12
CA GLU A 156 -13.80 -2.80 11.18
C GLU A 156 -13.72 -4.21 10.59
N THR A 157 -12.70 -4.98 10.96
CA THR A 157 -12.54 -6.34 10.42
C THR A 157 -13.29 -7.40 11.22
N CYS A 158 -13.78 -7.09 12.41
CA CYS A 158 -14.48 -8.05 13.27
C CYS A 158 -15.99 -8.15 13.03
N LYS A 159 -16.55 -7.29 12.17
CA LYS A 159 -17.98 -7.25 11.80
C LYS A 159 -18.26 -7.84 10.43
N CYS A 160 -17.26 -8.37 9.74
CA CYS A 160 -17.45 -9.05 8.47
C CYS A 160 -18.25 -10.33 8.72
N GLU A 161 -19.51 -10.34 8.26
CA GLU A 161 -20.35 -11.54 8.18
C GLU A 161 -19.94 -12.44 7.00
N ASP A 162 -19.05 -11.94 6.12
CA ASP A 162 -18.50 -12.68 5.00
C ASP A 162 -17.64 -13.85 5.49
N SER A 163 -18.01 -15.06 5.06
CA SER A 163 -17.30 -16.32 5.32
C SER A 163 -15.83 -16.32 4.86
N TRP A 164 -15.45 -15.36 4.02
CA TRP A 164 -14.15 -15.28 3.36
C TRP A 164 -13.17 -14.32 4.04
N VAL A 165 -13.65 -13.44 4.92
CA VAL A 165 -12.80 -12.48 5.66
C VAL A 165 -12.70 -12.93 7.11
N MET A 166 -11.54 -13.46 7.50
CA MET A 166 -11.31 -13.81 8.90
C MET A 166 -11.46 -12.58 9.79
N SER A 167 -12.46 -12.59 10.68
CA SER A 167 -12.60 -11.56 11.72
C SER A 167 -11.29 -11.37 12.49
N LYS A 168 -10.64 -10.22 12.34
CA LYS A 168 -9.39 -9.91 13.05
C LYS A 168 -9.68 -9.08 14.30
N ARG A 169 -9.12 -9.51 15.41
CA ARG A 169 -9.12 -8.84 16.72
C ARG A 169 -7.70 -8.71 17.22
N PHE A 170 -7.52 -7.98 18.31
CA PHE A 170 -6.18 -7.73 18.87
C PHE A 170 -5.46 -9.04 19.23
N ARG A 171 -6.16 -10.09 19.65
CA ARG A 171 -5.60 -11.44 19.87
C ARG A 171 -4.83 -12.02 18.67
N ASN A 172 -5.13 -11.56 17.45
CA ASN A 172 -4.47 -12.04 16.24
C ASN A 172 -3.13 -11.34 15.98
N TYR A 173 -2.89 -10.18 16.60
CA TYR A 173 -1.73 -9.33 16.36
C TYR A 173 -0.76 -9.29 17.53
N PHE A 174 -1.26 -9.37 18.77
CA PHE A 174 -0.45 -9.20 19.98
C PHE A 174 -0.24 -10.49 20.75
N ASN A 175 0.91 -10.57 21.44
CA ASN A 175 1.26 -11.67 22.32
C ASN A 175 0.67 -11.45 23.71
N PHE A 176 -0.55 -11.94 23.95
CA PHE A 176 -1.25 -11.81 25.23
C PHE A 176 -0.65 -12.63 26.37
N SER A 177 0.33 -13.50 26.11
CA SER A 177 1.12 -14.11 27.18
C SER A 177 2.10 -13.12 27.81
N HIS A 178 2.42 -12.01 27.14
CA HIS A 178 3.31 -10.98 27.67
C HIS A 178 2.57 -10.06 28.66
N PRO A 179 3.08 -9.84 29.90
CA PRO A 179 2.38 -9.06 30.92
C PRO A 179 2.04 -7.63 30.50
N LEU A 180 2.93 -6.96 29.76
CA LEU A 180 2.69 -5.59 29.28
C LEU A 180 1.49 -5.52 28.33
N VAL A 181 1.34 -6.50 27.44
CA VAL A 181 0.21 -6.58 26.49
C VAL A 181 -1.08 -6.87 27.25
N ALA A 182 -1.08 -7.93 28.07
CA ALA A 182 -2.26 -8.36 28.83
C ALA A 182 -2.80 -7.27 29.78
N LYS A 183 -1.92 -6.39 30.29
CA LYS A 183 -2.30 -5.30 31.17
C LYS A 183 -2.96 -4.11 30.45
N HIS A 184 -2.58 -3.82 29.20
CA HIS A 184 -2.96 -2.57 28.53
C HIS A 184 -3.92 -2.76 27.34
N LEU A 185 -4.02 -3.98 26.81
CA LEU A 185 -4.80 -4.30 25.62
C LEU A 185 -5.88 -5.35 25.95
N ASP A 186 -7.01 -5.28 25.25
CA ASP A 186 -8.07 -6.29 25.34
C ASP A 186 -7.99 -7.24 24.13
N PRO A 187 -7.90 -8.57 24.31
CA PRO A 187 -7.87 -9.52 23.20
C PRO A 187 -9.14 -9.55 22.34
N ASN A 188 -10.26 -8.99 22.84
CA ASN A 188 -11.53 -8.89 22.14
C ASN A 188 -11.67 -7.60 21.33
N GLU A 189 -10.76 -6.63 21.52
CA GLU A 189 -10.80 -5.36 20.80
C GLU A 189 -10.72 -5.62 19.28
N CYS A 190 -11.61 -4.93 18.56
CA CYS A 190 -11.75 -5.11 17.13
C CYS A 190 -10.59 -4.47 16.39
N ALA A 191 -9.97 -5.19 15.45
CA ALA A 191 -8.98 -4.58 14.58
C ALA A 191 -9.65 -3.76 13.48
N ARG A 192 -8.84 -2.95 12.80
CA ARG A 192 -9.25 -2.12 11.67
C ARG A 192 -8.45 -2.51 10.44
N ALA A 193 -9.07 -2.40 9.29
CA ALA A 193 -8.39 -2.57 8.01
C ALA A 193 -7.51 -1.35 7.74
N TYR A 194 -6.26 -1.60 7.37
CA TYR A 194 -5.26 -0.56 7.12
C TYR A 194 -4.90 -0.43 5.62
N GLY A 195 -5.43 -1.27 4.73
CA GLY A 195 -5.24 -1.16 3.26
C GLY A 195 -5.71 0.16 2.64
N MET A 196 -6.81 0.71 3.14
CA MET A 196 -7.37 1.99 2.71
C MET A 196 -7.92 2.72 3.93
N ASN A 197 -7.50 3.98 4.11
CA ASN A 197 -7.91 4.81 5.23
C ASN A 197 -8.10 6.26 4.79
N ILE A 198 -9.09 6.94 5.34
CA ILE A 198 -9.17 8.40 5.26
C ILE A 198 -8.64 9.02 6.55
N PHE A 199 -7.79 10.03 6.43
CA PHE A 199 -7.18 10.70 7.56
C PHE A 199 -7.51 12.18 7.55
N ASP A 200 -8.03 12.68 8.67
CA ASP A 200 -8.08 14.11 8.99
C ASP A 200 -6.74 14.50 9.65
N LEU A 201 -5.85 15.05 8.84
CA LEU A 201 -4.52 15.50 9.26
C LEU A 201 -4.62 16.72 10.20
N HIS A 202 -5.62 17.58 10.02
CA HIS A 202 -5.83 18.73 10.89
C HIS A 202 -6.21 18.30 12.31
N ALA A 203 -7.08 17.31 12.46
CA ALA A 203 -7.39 16.67 13.73
C ALA A 203 -6.17 15.92 14.28
N TRP A 204 -5.45 15.17 13.44
CA TRP A 204 -4.28 14.39 13.84
C TRP A 204 -3.21 15.24 14.52
N ARG A 205 -2.88 16.41 13.97
CA ARG A 205 -1.86 17.32 14.52
C ARG A 205 -2.11 17.73 15.98
N LYS A 206 -3.34 17.57 16.48
CA LYS A 206 -3.75 17.92 17.85
C LYS A 206 -3.72 16.73 18.82
N THR A 207 -3.19 15.59 18.39
CA THR A 207 -3.16 14.34 19.15
C THR A 207 -1.72 13.91 19.47
N ASN A 208 -1.58 12.92 20.36
CA ASN A 208 -0.31 12.28 20.73
C ASN A 208 -0.13 10.89 20.06
N ILE A 209 -0.78 10.67 18.90
CA ILE A 209 -0.77 9.38 18.19
C ILE A 209 0.66 8.97 17.84
N ARG A 210 1.47 9.89 17.33
CA ARG A 210 2.86 9.63 16.93
C ARG A 210 3.74 9.27 18.13
N GLU A 211 3.61 10.00 19.23
CA GLU A 211 4.34 9.77 20.47
C GLU A 211 4.00 8.38 21.01
N THR A 212 2.71 8.05 21.08
CA THR A 212 2.21 6.73 21.49
C THR A 212 2.78 5.61 20.61
N TYR A 213 2.80 5.81 19.29
CA TYR A 213 3.39 4.85 18.35
C TYR A 213 4.86 4.59 18.66
N HIS A 214 5.66 5.64 18.87
CA HIS A 214 7.08 5.52 19.17
C HIS A 214 7.36 4.91 20.54
N GLU A 215 6.56 5.24 21.55
CA GLU A 215 6.65 4.65 22.89
C GLU A 215 6.44 3.14 22.83
N TRP A 216 5.34 2.68 22.20
CA TRP A 216 5.07 1.26 22.05
C TRP A 216 6.11 0.53 21.21
N PHE A 217 6.64 1.17 20.17
CA PHE A 217 7.75 0.61 19.40
C PHE A 217 9.01 0.45 20.25
N LYS A 218 9.35 1.43 21.09
CA LYS A 218 10.46 1.34 22.06
C LYS A 218 10.24 0.25 23.10
N GLU A 219 9.02 0.10 23.62
CA GLU A 219 8.68 -0.99 24.54
C GLU A 219 8.86 -2.36 23.87
N ASN A 220 8.44 -2.52 22.62
CA ASN A 220 8.66 -3.77 21.90
C ASN A 220 10.14 -4.09 21.74
N LEU A 221 10.98 -3.08 21.45
CA LEU A 221 12.45 -3.25 21.41
C LEU A 221 13.01 -3.67 22.77
N ARG A 222 12.56 -3.06 23.87
CA ARG A 222 12.96 -3.41 25.24
C ARG A 222 12.53 -4.84 25.62
N SER A 223 11.41 -5.30 25.08
CA SER A 223 10.88 -6.65 25.26
C SER A 223 11.39 -7.66 24.22
N ASN A 224 12.56 -7.43 23.60
CA ASN A 224 13.16 -8.33 22.60
C ASN A 224 12.22 -8.67 21.42
N LEU A 225 11.41 -7.72 20.99
CA LEU A 225 10.44 -7.84 19.89
C LEU A 225 9.36 -8.92 20.10
N THR A 226 9.00 -9.19 21.36
CA THR A 226 8.06 -10.26 21.72
C THR A 226 6.61 -9.81 21.89
N LEU A 227 6.32 -8.50 21.84
CA LEU A 227 4.95 -7.99 22.07
C LEU A 227 4.00 -8.31 20.90
N TRP A 228 4.52 -8.42 19.68
CA TRP A 228 3.81 -8.79 18.46
C TRP A 228 4.78 -9.32 17.39
N LYS A 229 4.24 -9.95 16.33
CA LYS A 229 5.04 -10.35 15.16
C LYS A 229 5.45 -9.13 14.34
N LEU A 230 6.64 -9.15 13.72
CA LEU A 230 7.17 -8.06 12.89
C LEU A 230 6.13 -7.42 11.98
N GLY A 231 6.15 -6.08 11.90
CA GLY A 231 5.21 -5.28 11.12
C GLY A 231 4.85 -3.97 11.82
N THR A 232 4.19 -3.07 11.10
CA THR A 232 3.82 -1.72 11.59
C THR A 232 2.35 -1.57 11.92
N LEU A 233 1.52 -2.53 11.49
CA LEU A 233 0.11 -2.57 11.85
C LEU A 233 -0.11 -2.67 13.38
N PRO A 234 0.57 -3.55 14.14
CA PRO A 234 0.34 -3.64 15.57
C PRO A 234 0.59 -2.32 16.34
N PRO A 235 1.73 -1.63 16.22
CA PRO A 235 1.92 -0.35 16.90
C PRO A 235 0.95 0.74 16.41
N ALA A 236 0.50 0.68 15.14
CA ALA A 236 -0.53 1.60 14.65
C ALA A 236 -1.91 1.34 15.28
N LEU A 237 -2.33 0.08 15.40
CA LEU A 237 -3.58 -0.28 16.08
C LEU A 237 -3.63 0.26 17.52
N ILE A 238 -2.49 0.27 18.22
CA ILE A 238 -2.39 0.87 19.55
C ILE A 238 -2.45 2.40 19.47
N ALA A 239 -1.64 3.00 18.60
CA ALA A 239 -1.49 4.46 18.50
C ALA A 239 -2.80 5.16 18.10
N PHE A 240 -3.58 4.57 17.20
CA PHE A 240 -4.86 5.13 16.76
C PHE A 240 -6.04 4.70 17.65
N ARG A 241 -5.80 3.95 18.73
CA ARG A 241 -6.88 3.50 19.61
C ARG A 241 -7.66 4.71 20.15
N GLY A 242 -8.98 4.69 19.97
CA GLY A 242 -9.86 5.81 20.34
C GLY A 242 -9.86 6.99 19.36
N HIS A 243 -9.05 6.95 18.30
CA HIS A 243 -8.94 7.96 17.24
C HIS A 243 -9.46 7.48 15.88
N VAL A 244 -10.12 6.31 15.82
CA VAL A 244 -10.70 5.74 14.60
C VAL A 244 -12.23 5.81 14.65
N GLN A 245 -12.83 6.39 13.61
CA GLN A 245 -14.24 6.26 13.30
C GLN A 245 -14.47 5.02 12.40
N PRO A 246 -15.30 4.07 12.84
CA PRO A 246 -15.75 2.98 11.97
C PRO A 246 -16.49 3.52 10.75
N ILE A 247 -16.10 3.04 9.56
CA ILE A 247 -16.79 3.31 8.29
C ILE A 247 -17.41 2.03 7.74
N GLU A 248 -18.33 2.19 6.79
CA GLU A 248 -19.05 1.09 6.17
C GLU A 248 -18.09 0.10 5.47
N PRO A 249 -18.26 -1.23 5.65
CA PRO A 249 -17.37 -2.23 5.06
C PRO A 249 -17.24 -2.15 3.54
N SER A 250 -18.26 -1.69 2.82
CA SER A 250 -18.24 -1.62 1.36
C SER A 250 -17.14 -0.70 0.82
N TRP A 251 -16.65 0.26 1.62
CA TRP A 251 -15.54 1.14 1.24
C TRP A 251 -14.20 0.40 1.10
N HIS A 252 -14.03 -0.73 1.78
CA HIS A 252 -12.80 -1.49 1.74
C HIS A 252 -13.11 -2.98 1.90
N MET A 253 -13.33 -3.61 0.75
CA MET A 253 -13.55 -5.05 0.63
C MET A 253 -12.22 -5.77 0.74
N LEU A 254 -12.11 -6.70 1.69
CA LEU A 254 -10.95 -7.56 1.87
C LEU A 254 -11.28 -8.91 1.21
N GLY A 255 -10.50 -9.37 0.23
CA GLY A 255 -10.71 -10.70 -0.38
C GLY A 255 -10.86 -10.70 -1.90
N GLU A 256 -10.44 -11.81 -2.50
CA GLU A 256 -10.00 -11.98 -3.89
C GLU A 256 -11.05 -11.62 -4.97
N GLU A 257 -10.80 -10.51 -5.67
CA GLU A 257 -10.98 -10.46 -7.13
C GLU A 257 -9.60 -10.50 -7.81
N TYR A 258 -8.74 -11.42 -7.37
CA TYR A 258 -7.40 -11.63 -7.96
C TYR A 258 -7.50 -11.88 -9.47
N ASP A 259 -8.59 -12.53 -9.92
CA ASP A 259 -8.88 -12.77 -11.33
C ASP A 259 -9.14 -11.48 -12.13
N ARG A 260 -9.85 -10.48 -11.55
CA ARG A 260 -10.03 -9.17 -12.22
C ARG A 260 -8.76 -8.33 -12.21
N LEU A 261 -7.97 -8.41 -11.14
CA LEU A 261 -6.64 -7.79 -11.08
C LEU A 261 -5.72 -8.36 -12.16
N ILE A 262 -5.74 -9.67 -12.39
CA ILE A 262 -4.99 -10.31 -13.48
C ILE A 262 -5.54 -9.91 -14.85
N GLU A 263 -6.85 -9.77 -15.05
CA GLU A 263 -7.40 -9.23 -16.31
C GLU A 263 -6.97 -7.78 -16.56
N ILE A 264 -7.02 -6.91 -15.56
CA ILE A 264 -6.55 -5.52 -15.67
C ILE A 264 -5.05 -5.49 -15.96
N ILE A 265 -4.25 -6.26 -15.22
CA ILE A 265 -2.81 -6.36 -15.44
C ILE A 265 -2.53 -6.93 -16.82
N ASN A 266 -3.20 -7.99 -17.27
CA ASN A 266 -3.00 -8.57 -18.60
C ASN A 266 -3.48 -7.65 -19.73
N SER A 267 -4.50 -6.82 -19.49
CA SER A 267 -4.92 -5.79 -20.46
C SER A 267 -3.91 -4.63 -20.54
N GLN A 268 -3.08 -4.44 -19.51
CA GLN A 268 -2.04 -3.42 -19.42
C GLN A 268 -0.61 -3.95 -19.69
N VAL A 269 -0.39 -5.26 -19.55
CA VAL A 269 0.87 -5.95 -19.85
C VAL A 269 0.96 -6.06 -21.36
N VAL A 270 1.89 -5.31 -21.92
CA VAL A 270 2.15 -5.34 -23.35
C VAL A 270 2.62 -6.73 -23.75
N ASP A 271 1.83 -7.40 -24.59
CA ASP A 271 2.24 -8.65 -25.21
C ASP A 271 3.53 -8.39 -26.03
N CYS A 272 4.62 -9.06 -25.65
CA CYS A 272 5.91 -8.97 -26.33
C CYS A 272 6.05 -10.02 -27.45
N SER A 273 4.95 -10.59 -27.93
CA SER A 273 4.92 -11.48 -29.10
C SER A 273 4.83 -10.75 -30.45
N MET A 274 5.29 -9.50 -30.55
CA MET A 274 5.27 -8.72 -31.79
C MET A 274 6.64 -8.13 -32.11
N THR A 275 7.62 -8.99 -32.38
CA THR A 275 8.78 -8.65 -33.22
C THR A 275 9.14 -9.87 -34.05
N GLU A 276 8.27 -10.27 -34.96
CA GLU A 276 8.63 -10.97 -36.18
C GLU A 276 7.45 -10.79 -37.16
N ASP A 277 7.71 -10.06 -38.24
CA ASP A 277 6.87 -9.82 -39.42
C ASP A 277 5.70 -8.79 -39.41
N ALA A 278 5.98 -7.72 -40.16
CA ALA A 278 5.18 -7.15 -41.25
C ALA A 278 3.92 -6.29 -40.97
N ASP A 279 4.02 -5.05 -41.44
CA ASP A 279 3.00 -4.19 -42.06
C ASP A 279 1.50 -4.34 -41.70
N ALA A 280 0.93 -3.19 -41.32
CA ALA A 280 -0.49 -2.81 -41.38
C ALA A 280 -1.45 -3.41 -40.32
N ARG A 281 -1.82 -2.59 -39.33
CA ARG A 281 -3.17 -1.95 -39.27
C ARG A 281 -3.30 -0.99 -38.09
N ARG A 282 -3.99 0.12 -38.39
CA ARG A 282 -4.37 1.23 -37.52
C ARG A 282 -5.09 0.76 -36.24
N ILE A 283 -4.70 1.34 -35.11
CA ILE A 283 -5.50 1.41 -33.90
C ILE A 283 -6.76 2.24 -34.25
N MET A 284 -7.92 1.59 -34.35
CA MET A 284 -9.22 2.26 -34.27
C MET A 284 -9.61 2.30 -32.80
N ILE A 285 -9.69 3.52 -32.25
CA ILE A 285 -10.43 3.83 -31.04
C ILE A 285 -11.90 3.85 -31.47
N HIS A 286 -12.75 3.05 -30.83
CA HIS A 286 -14.20 3.18 -30.96
C HIS A 286 -14.71 4.04 -29.82
N ASP A 287 -15.57 5.01 -30.20
CA ASP A 287 -16.33 5.92 -29.35
C ASP A 287 -17.22 5.22 -28.32
#